data_AF-A0A0J1B7L4-F1
#
_entry.id   AF-A0A0J1B7L4-F1
#
_cell.length_a   1.000
_cell.length_b   1.000
_cell.length_c   1.000
_cell.angle_alpha   90.00
_cell.angle_beta   90.00
_cell.angle_gamma   90.00
#
_symmetry.space_group_name_H-M   'P 1'
#
loop_
_entity.id
_entity.type
_entity.pdbx_description
1 polymer ?
#
loop_
_entity_poly.entity_id
_entity_poly.type
_entity_poly.pdbx_seq_one_letter_code
_entity_poly.pdbx_strand_id
1 'polypeptide(L)'
;MPPRPRPKAVPSTDYTPSTLPADHHLVRLGGPQGSNQFATEIEGEPELVDMPARVRRTAFAARGSFAIVQLYPKVDDRVAGEIVHIVTGAEVKAWRKVGEWPKKFDEAMAAEQARPSAQREANEEEDSDASLPENTNRRVVHAEPSSDEESDGE
;
A
#
# COMPACT_ATOMS: atom_id res chain seq x y z
N MET A 1 -21.51 16.17 15.98
CA MET A 1 -20.72 15.91 14.76
C MET A 1 -21.35 14.72 14.05
N PRO A 2 -21.84 14.84 12.80
CA PRO A 2 -22.44 13.69 12.12
C PRO A 2 -21.38 12.60 11.84
N PRO A 3 -21.74 11.31 11.89
CA PRO A 3 -20.81 10.23 11.57
C PRO A 3 -20.39 10.34 10.09
N ARG A 4 -19.10 10.11 9.81
CA ARG A 4 -18.60 10.09 8.44
C ARG A 4 -19.37 9.01 7.65
N PRO A 5 -19.88 9.32 6.44
CA PRO A 5 -20.53 8.32 5.61
C PRO A 5 -19.54 7.19 5.31
N ARG A 6 -20.00 5.93 5.43
CA ARG A 6 -19.20 4.76 5.06
C ARG A 6 -18.82 4.89 3.58
N PRO A 7 -17.54 4.70 3.20
CA PRO A 7 -17.18 4.69 1.78
C PRO A 7 -17.99 3.60 1.09
N LYS A 8 -18.67 3.96 -0.01
CA LYS A 8 -19.36 2.98 -0.86
C LYS A 8 -18.30 2.01 -1.39
N ALA A 9 -18.62 0.71 -1.37
CA ALA A 9 -17.77 -0.31 -1.98
C ALA A 9 -17.47 0.12 -3.42
N VAL A 10 -16.20 0.40 -3.71
CA VAL A 10 -15.74 0.62 -5.07
C VAL A 10 -16.04 -0.66 -5.85
N PRO A 11 -16.65 -0.59 -7.04
CA PRO A 11 -16.80 -1.78 -7.87
C PRO A 11 -15.40 -2.29 -8.17
N SER A 12 -15.07 -3.49 -7.67
CA SER A 12 -13.87 -4.20 -8.09
C SER A 12 -14.00 -4.43 -9.58
N THR A 13 -13.27 -3.68 -10.39
CA THR A 13 -13.02 -4.11 -11.76
C THR A 13 -12.10 -5.33 -11.63
N ASP A 14 -12.67 -6.51 -11.73
CA ASP A 14 -11.96 -7.79 -11.56
C ASP A 14 -10.97 -8.01 -12.72
N TYR A 15 -9.84 -7.33 -12.68
CA TYR A 15 -8.72 -7.62 -13.56
C TYR A 15 -8.01 -8.88 -13.07
N THR A 16 -8.58 -10.06 -13.33
CA THR A 16 -7.89 -11.32 -13.08
C THR A 16 -6.88 -11.60 -14.19
N PRO A 17 -5.75 -12.26 -13.88
CA PRO A 17 -4.74 -12.54 -14.89
C PRO A 17 -5.25 -13.46 -16.01
N SER A 18 -6.32 -14.25 -15.80
CA SER A 18 -6.92 -15.06 -16.87
C SER A 18 -7.91 -14.30 -17.78
N THR A 19 -8.51 -13.18 -17.33
CA THR A 19 -9.42 -12.37 -18.17
C THR A 19 -8.72 -11.13 -18.76
N LEU A 20 -7.41 -11.07 -18.61
CA LEU A 20 -6.61 -9.92 -18.96
C LEU A 20 -6.62 -9.72 -20.49
N PRO A 21 -6.92 -8.50 -21.00
CA PRO A 21 -6.80 -8.23 -22.43
C PRO A 21 -5.36 -8.43 -22.91
N ALA A 22 -5.16 -8.77 -24.18
CA ALA A 22 -3.83 -9.10 -24.72
C ALA A 22 -2.79 -7.98 -24.55
N ASP A 23 -3.21 -6.72 -24.49
CA ASP A 23 -2.33 -5.55 -24.31
C ASP A 23 -1.96 -5.25 -22.85
N HIS A 24 -2.51 -6.02 -21.90
CA HIS A 24 -2.30 -5.83 -20.48
C HIS A 24 -1.38 -6.92 -19.93
N HIS A 25 -0.46 -6.52 -19.06
CA HIS A 25 0.52 -7.41 -18.45
C HIS A 25 0.57 -7.20 -16.94
N LEU A 26 0.62 -8.31 -16.19
CA LEU A 26 0.90 -8.28 -14.77
C LEU A 26 2.41 -8.11 -14.59
N VAL A 27 2.83 -7.05 -13.90
CA VAL A 27 4.23 -6.71 -13.67
C VAL A 27 4.50 -6.40 -12.20
N ARG A 28 5.77 -6.51 -11.82
CA ARG A 28 6.27 -6.05 -10.53
C ARG A 28 6.82 -4.64 -10.67
N LEU A 29 6.30 -3.70 -9.90
CA LEU A 29 6.80 -2.34 -9.83
C LEU A 29 8.13 -2.30 -9.05
N GLY A 30 9.12 -1.66 -9.66
CA GLY A 30 10.36 -1.25 -9.05
C GLY A 30 10.22 0.07 -8.28
N GLY A 31 11.33 0.77 -8.11
CA GLY A 31 11.31 2.08 -7.44
C GLY A 31 10.67 3.17 -8.32
N PRO A 32 10.02 4.18 -7.72
CA PRO A 32 9.58 5.36 -8.47
C PRO A 32 10.79 6.06 -9.10
N GLN A 33 10.68 6.43 -10.38
CA GLN A 33 11.74 7.10 -11.16
C GLN A 33 11.59 8.63 -11.20
N GLY A 34 10.58 9.18 -10.52
CA GLY A 34 10.21 10.60 -10.60
C GLY A 34 9.12 10.84 -11.64
N SER A 35 8.50 12.02 -11.62
CA SER A 35 7.38 12.38 -12.50
C SER A 35 6.24 11.33 -12.53
N ASN A 36 6.02 10.61 -11.41
CA ASN A 36 5.04 9.53 -11.28
C ASN A 36 5.21 8.34 -12.23
N GLN A 37 6.44 8.13 -12.70
CA GLN A 37 6.84 6.96 -13.45
C GLN A 37 7.43 5.92 -12.50
N PHE A 38 7.22 4.65 -12.83
CA PHE A 38 7.77 3.51 -12.11
C PHE A 38 8.61 2.66 -13.05
N ALA A 39 9.74 2.16 -12.55
CA ALA A 39 10.49 1.13 -13.26
C ALA A 39 9.73 -0.20 -13.17
N THR A 40 9.65 -0.95 -14.26
CA THR A 40 9.05 -2.29 -14.33
C THR A 40 9.96 -3.22 -15.09
N GLU A 41 9.87 -4.51 -14.81
CA GLU A 41 10.58 -5.52 -15.59
C GLU A 41 9.56 -6.24 -16.48
N ILE A 42 9.68 -6.02 -17.79
CA ILE A 42 8.81 -6.63 -18.80
C ILE A 42 9.71 -7.52 -19.67
N GLU A 43 9.42 -8.82 -19.69
CA GLU A 43 10.23 -9.83 -20.40
C GLU A 43 11.75 -9.82 -20.07
N GLY A 44 12.13 -9.31 -18.90
CA GLY A 44 13.52 -9.20 -18.45
C GLY A 44 14.22 -7.89 -18.79
N GLU A 45 13.52 -6.95 -19.45
CA GLU A 45 14.04 -5.62 -19.77
C GLU A 45 13.43 -4.57 -18.81
N PRO A 46 14.26 -3.66 -18.25
CA PRO A 46 13.77 -2.59 -17.39
C PRO A 46 13.11 -1.49 -18.23
N GLU A 47 11.79 -1.41 -18.18
CA GLU A 47 11.00 -0.37 -18.83
C GLU A 47 10.42 0.63 -17.81
N LEU A 48 10.01 1.80 -18.29
CA LEU A 48 9.30 2.79 -17.48
C LEU A 48 7.82 2.80 -17.84
N VAL A 49 6.96 2.85 -16.82
CA VAL A 49 5.52 2.99 -16.99
C VAL A 49 5.01 4.23 -16.26
N ASP A 50 4.08 4.95 -16.85
CA ASP A 50 3.42 6.08 -16.19
C ASP A 50 2.25 5.59 -15.34
N MET A 51 2.09 6.17 -14.16
CA MET A 51 0.90 5.93 -13.34
C MET A 51 -0.15 7.00 -13.67
N PRO A 52 -1.32 6.71 -14.24
CA PRO A 52 -2.29 7.75 -14.57
C PRO A 52 -2.90 8.38 -13.31
N ALA A 53 -3.32 9.64 -13.42
CA ALA A 53 -3.92 10.38 -12.30
C ALA A 53 -5.16 9.68 -11.67
N ARG A 54 -5.87 8.87 -12.46
CA ARG A 54 -7.02 8.06 -12.00
C ARG A 54 -6.59 7.03 -10.95
N VAL A 55 -5.50 6.31 -11.23
CA VAL A 55 -4.96 5.31 -10.30
C VAL A 55 -4.25 6.00 -9.13
N ARG A 56 -3.54 7.11 -9.37
CA ARG A 56 -2.89 7.91 -8.30
C ARG A 56 -3.86 8.35 -7.19
N ARG A 57 -5.15 8.55 -7.52
CA ARG A 57 -6.18 8.97 -6.55
C ARG A 57 -6.78 7.81 -5.76
N THR A 58 -6.65 6.58 -6.25
CA THR A 58 -7.38 5.41 -5.75
C THR A 58 -6.48 4.37 -5.12
N ALA A 59 -5.20 4.31 -5.53
CA ALA A 59 -4.24 3.33 -5.05
C ALA A 59 -2.86 3.95 -4.83
N PHE A 60 -2.08 3.30 -3.96
CA PHE A 60 -0.70 3.67 -3.66
C PHE A 60 0.25 2.62 -4.23
N ALA A 61 1.26 3.06 -4.97
CA ALA A 61 2.32 2.20 -5.51
C ALA A 61 3.63 2.44 -4.76
N ALA A 62 4.20 1.36 -4.24
CA ALA A 62 5.55 1.32 -3.67
C ALA A 62 6.43 0.33 -4.45
N ARG A 63 7.75 0.38 -4.21
CA ARG A 63 8.67 -0.62 -4.71
C ARG A 63 8.24 -2.01 -4.26
N GLY A 64 8.17 -2.95 -5.20
CA GLY A 64 7.75 -4.33 -4.99
C GLY A 64 6.24 -4.56 -5.06
N SER A 65 5.43 -3.53 -5.31
CA SER A 65 3.99 -3.70 -5.54
C SER A 65 3.74 -4.38 -6.88
N PHE A 66 2.61 -5.07 -7.01
CA PHE A 66 2.19 -5.65 -8.27
C PHE A 66 1.18 -4.74 -8.95
N ALA A 67 1.28 -4.61 -10.26
CA ALA A 67 0.38 -3.77 -11.03
C ALA A 67 0.12 -4.37 -12.40
N ILE A 68 -1.01 -3.99 -12.96
CA ILE A 68 -1.39 -4.32 -14.32
C ILE A 68 -1.06 -3.10 -15.17
N VAL A 69 -0.21 -3.30 -16.15
CA VAL A 69 0.21 -2.27 -17.09
C VAL A 69 -0.37 -2.56 -18.46
N GLN A 70 -0.81 -1.52 -19.15
CA GLN A 70 -1.15 -1.55 -20.56
C GLN A 70 0.02 -0.99 -21.34
N LEU A 71 0.57 -1.78 -22.27
CA LEU A 71 1.69 -1.33 -23.10
C LEU A 71 1.19 -0.48 -24.28
N TYR A 72 1.96 0.54 -24.63
CA TYR A 72 1.70 1.32 -25.82
C TYR A 72 2.22 0.59 -27.07
N PRO A 73 1.55 0.75 -28.23
CA PRO A 73 2.05 0.21 -29.49
C PRO A 73 3.28 1.00 -29.94
N LYS A 74 4.46 0.57 -29.47
CA LYS A 74 5.83 0.92 -29.91
C LYS A 74 5.96 2.29 -30.60
N VAL A 75 5.70 3.35 -29.85
CA VAL A 75 6.08 4.72 -30.19
C VAL A 75 7.45 4.95 -29.51
N ASP A 76 8.33 5.73 -30.13
CA ASP A 76 9.67 6.18 -29.64
C ASP A 76 9.62 6.98 -28.32
N ASP A 77 8.77 6.58 -27.37
CA ASP A 77 8.59 7.20 -26.07
C ASP A 77 9.42 6.46 -25.03
N ARG A 78 9.99 7.22 -24.09
CA ARG A 78 10.76 6.67 -22.96
C ARG A 78 9.90 5.84 -22.00
N VAL A 79 8.58 5.94 -22.15
CA VAL A 79 7.58 5.27 -21.32
C VAL A 79 6.91 4.20 -22.17
N ALA A 80 7.05 2.95 -21.76
CA ALA A 80 6.54 1.79 -22.49
C ALA A 80 5.02 1.58 -22.34
N GLY A 81 4.41 2.15 -21.29
CA GLY A 81 3.00 1.91 -21.00
C GLY A 81 2.43 2.74 -19.85
N GLU A 82 1.17 2.44 -19.52
CA GLU A 82 0.42 3.06 -18.44
C GLU A 82 -0.06 2.01 -17.42
N ILE A 83 -0.02 2.35 -16.13
CA ILE A 83 -0.57 1.51 -15.05
C ILE A 83 -2.10 1.62 -15.04
N VAL A 84 -2.80 0.53 -15.29
CA VAL A 84 -4.27 0.49 -15.28
C VAL A 84 -4.81 0.21 -13.88
N HIS A 85 -4.18 -0.72 -13.15
CA HIS A 85 -4.63 -1.17 -11.83
C HIS A 85 -3.44 -1.57 -10.95
N ILE A 86 -3.53 -1.30 -9.66
CA ILE A 86 -2.55 -1.78 -8.66
C ILE A 86 -3.17 -2.94 -7.91
N VAL A 87 -2.47 -4.07 -7.92
CA VAL A 87 -2.90 -5.29 -7.25
C VAL A 87 -2.53 -5.19 -5.77
N THR A 88 -3.55 -5.19 -4.93
CA THR A 88 -3.40 -5.18 -3.48
C THR A 88 -3.01 -6.56 -2.95
N GLY A 89 -2.37 -6.62 -1.78
CA GLY A 89 -2.00 -7.89 -1.15
C GLY A 89 -3.20 -8.82 -0.86
N ALA A 90 -4.41 -8.28 -0.72
CA ALA A 90 -5.64 -9.06 -0.58
C ALA A 90 -6.01 -9.78 -1.89
N GLU A 91 -5.94 -9.07 -3.02
CA GLU A 91 -6.17 -9.62 -4.37
C GLU A 91 -5.12 -10.69 -4.70
N VAL A 92 -3.85 -10.46 -4.40
CA VAL A 92 -2.79 -11.47 -4.57
C VAL A 92 -3.14 -12.77 -3.83
N LYS A 93 -3.57 -12.68 -2.57
CA LYS A 93 -4.00 -13.84 -1.78
C LYS A 93 -5.24 -14.51 -2.39
N ALA A 94 -6.17 -13.74 -2.94
CA ALA A 94 -7.35 -14.27 -3.63
C ALA A 94 -6.95 -15.05 -4.89
N TRP A 95 -6.09 -14.48 -5.75
CA TRP A 95 -5.64 -15.14 -6.98
C TRP A 95 -4.81 -16.40 -6.71
N ARG A 96 -4.03 -16.42 -5.62
CA ARG A 96 -3.33 -17.63 -5.17
C ARG A 96 -4.29 -18.76 -4.79
N LYS A 97 -5.42 -18.44 -4.17
CA LYS A 97 -6.47 -19.43 -3.82
C LYS A 97 -7.18 -19.97 -5.06
N VAL A 98 -7.42 -19.11 -6.05
CA VAL A 98 -8.05 -19.50 -7.33
C VAL A 98 -7.07 -20.23 -8.26
N GLY A 99 -5.77 -20.17 -7.97
CA GLY A 99 -4.72 -20.81 -8.78
C GLY A 99 -4.30 -20.00 -10.00
N GLU A 100 -4.74 -18.75 -10.09
CA GLU A 100 -4.47 -17.82 -11.18
C GLU A 100 -3.18 -17.00 -10.98
N TRP A 101 -2.54 -17.11 -9.82
CA TRP A 101 -1.31 -16.37 -9.52
C TRP A 101 -0.07 -16.96 -10.24
N PRO A 102 0.70 -16.17 -11.02
CA PRO A 102 1.88 -16.69 -11.68
C PRO A 102 3.00 -17.01 -10.69
N LYS A 103 3.52 -18.24 -10.73
CA LYS A 103 4.58 -18.71 -9.82
C LYS A 103 5.85 -17.83 -9.83
N LYS A 104 6.18 -17.21 -10.97
CA LYS A 104 7.31 -16.27 -11.11
C LYS A 104 7.24 -15.11 -10.10
N PHE A 105 6.03 -14.69 -9.71
CA PHE A 105 5.85 -13.61 -8.75
C PHE A 105 5.83 -14.08 -7.29
N ASP A 106 5.62 -15.37 -7.04
CA ASP A 106 5.66 -15.95 -5.68
C ASP A 106 7.10 -15.90 -5.11
N GLU A 107 8.08 -16.30 -5.94
CA GLU A 107 9.50 -16.27 -5.60
C GLU A 107 10.01 -14.83 -5.39
N ALA A 108 9.56 -13.89 -6.23
CA ALA A 108 9.87 -12.48 -6.10
C ALA A 108 9.35 -11.86 -4.78
N MET A 109 8.18 -12.32 -4.32
CA MET A 109 7.57 -11.86 -3.07
C MET A 109 8.32 -12.41 -1.84
N ALA A 110 8.77 -13.67 -1.90
CA ALA A 110 9.59 -14.29 -0.86
C ALA A 110 10.96 -13.61 -0.74
N ALA A 111 11.60 -13.29 -1.86
CA ALA A 111 12.90 -12.60 -1.90
C ALA A 111 12.84 -11.18 -1.30
N GLU A 112 11.74 -10.45 -1.49
CA GLU A 112 11.54 -9.14 -0.86
C GLU A 112 11.28 -9.27 0.65
N GLN A 113 10.53 -10.31 1.06
CA GLN A 113 10.24 -10.57 2.47
C GLN A 113 11.49 -10.94 3.27
N ALA A 114 12.46 -11.61 2.65
CA ALA A 114 13.74 -12.00 3.24
C ALA A 114 14.77 -10.86 3.36
N ARG A 115 14.52 -9.66 2.81
CA ARG A 115 15.41 -8.52 3.02
C ARG A 115 15.30 -8.02 4.47
N PRO A 116 16.41 -7.84 5.21
CA PRO A 116 16.38 -7.40 6.59
C PRO A 116 15.77 -5.99 6.71
N SER A 117 14.74 -5.91 7.53
CA SER A 117 13.90 -4.77 7.82
C SER A 117 14.66 -3.70 8.63
N ALA A 118 14.97 -2.56 8.02
CA ALA A 118 15.16 -1.31 8.77
C ALA A 118 13.89 -0.43 8.75
N GLN A 119 12.79 -0.90 8.13
CA GLN A 119 11.60 -0.08 7.90
C GLN A 119 10.33 -0.93 7.69
N ARG A 120 10.05 -1.88 8.61
CA ARG A 120 8.77 -2.63 8.66
C ARG A 120 8.01 -2.38 9.96
N GLU A 121 7.87 -1.13 10.35
CA GLU A 121 7.01 -0.77 11.49
C GLU A 121 5.95 0.20 10.99
N ALA A 122 4.78 -0.34 10.64
CA ALA A 122 3.46 0.31 10.65
C ALA A 122 2.49 -0.39 9.68
N ASN A 123 2.18 -1.68 9.88
CA ASN A 123 0.84 -2.18 9.51
C ASN A 123 0.54 -3.57 10.09
N GLU A 124 0.61 -3.73 11.41
CA GLU A 124 -0.07 -4.84 12.08
C GLU A 124 -0.84 -4.23 13.26
N GLU A 125 -2.13 -3.98 13.03
CA GLU A 125 -3.10 -3.73 14.10
C GLU A 125 -3.29 -5.05 14.86
N GLU A 126 -2.43 -5.31 15.84
CA GLU A 126 -2.76 -6.19 16.96
C GLU A 126 -3.13 -5.29 18.13
N ASP A 127 -4.42 -5.33 18.49
CA ASP A 127 -5.07 -4.68 19.63
C ASP A 127 -4.51 -5.24 20.96
N SER A 128 -3.25 -4.97 21.24
CA SER A 128 -2.67 -5.10 22.57
C SER A 128 -2.36 -3.70 23.07
N ASP A 129 -3.10 -3.29 24.09
CA ASP A 129 -2.91 -2.12 24.96
C ASP A 129 -1.51 -2.15 25.61
N ALA A 130 -0.47 -2.06 24.79
CA ALA A 130 0.91 -2.07 25.21
C ALA A 130 1.33 -0.61 25.42
N SER A 131 1.25 -0.20 26.69
CA SER A 131 1.77 1.02 27.30
C SER A 131 2.78 1.77 26.42
N LEU A 132 2.28 2.74 25.64
CA LEU A 132 3.14 3.68 24.93
C LEU A 132 3.99 4.45 25.95
N PRO A 133 5.30 4.64 25.70
CA PRO A 133 6.14 5.38 26.63
C PRO A 133 5.59 6.79 26.83
N GLU A 134 5.54 7.25 28.08
CA GLU A 134 5.04 8.59 28.40
C GLU A 134 5.85 9.64 27.63
N ASN A 135 5.13 10.47 26.86
CA ASN A 135 5.74 11.55 26.11
C ASN A 135 6.29 12.60 27.08
N THR A 136 7.61 12.62 27.27
CA THR A 136 8.31 13.54 28.17
C THR A 136 8.19 15.02 27.78
N ASN A 137 7.76 15.32 26.54
CA ASN A 137 7.40 16.67 26.12
C ASN A 137 5.97 17.08 26.50
N ARG A 138 5.19 16.22 27.17
CA ARG A 138 3.87 16.57 27.72
C ARG A 138 4.07 17.38 29.00
N ARG A 139 3.58 18.62 28.99
CA ARG A 139 3.53 19.50 30.17
C ARG A 139 2.67 18.84 31.26
N VAL A 140 3.28 18.44 32.36
CA VAL A 140 2.55 17.96 33.55
C VAL A 140 1.91 19.17 34.22
N VAL A 141 0.58 19.20 34.25
CA VAL A 141 -0.18 20.15 35.06
C VAL A 141 -0.41 19.49 36.42
N HIS A 142 0.30 19.96 37.45
CA HIS A 142 0.00 19.56 38.82
C HIS A 142 -1.31 20.25 39.23
N ALA A 143 -2.39 19.48 39.31
CA ALA A 143 -3.58 19.91 40.03
C ALA A 143 -3.34 19.60 41.50
N GLU A 144 -3.05 20.64 42.28
CA GLU A 144 -2.91 20.53 43.73
C GLU A 144 -4.30 20.19 44.30
N PRO A 145 -4.46 19.14 45.12
CA PRO A 145 -5.71 18.93 45.84
C PRO A 145 -5.81 20.05 46.87
N SER A 146 -6.81 20.91 46.72
CA SER A 146 -7.19 21.86 47.78
C SER A 146 -7.66 21.06 48.99
N SER A 147 -6.78 20.87 49.98
CA SER A 147 -7.15 20.38 51.30
C SER A 147 -8.04 21.43 51.96
N ASP A 148 -9.35 21.18 51.96
CA ASP A 148 -10.33 21.87 52.78
C ASP A 148 -10.45 21.07 54.08
N GLU A 149 -9.72 21.51 55.11
CA GLU A 149 -9.76 20.93 56.46
C GLU A 149 -10.80 21.73 57.28
N GLU A 150 -12.05 21.27 57.27
CA GLU A 150 -13.12 21.83 58.09
C GLU A 150 -12.95 21.34 59.55
N SER A 151 -12.63 22.28 60.43
CA SER A 151 -12.42 22.09 61.86
C SER A 151 -13.71 22.40 62.62
N ASP A 152 -14.32 21.40 63.28
CA ASP A 152 -15.43 21.61 64.21
C ASP A 152 -15.27 20.76 65.50
N GLY A 153 -15.40 21.42 66.66
CA GLY A 153 -15.77 20.78 67.94
C GLY A 153 -14.82 20.98 69.13
N GLU A 154 -15.03 22.03 69.93
CA GLU A 154 -15.73 21.97 71.25
C GLU A 154 -15.99 23.38 71.82
#